data_AF-A0AA48KR89-F1
#
_entry.id   AF-A0AA48KR89-F1
#
_cell.length_a   1.000
_cell.length_b   1.000
_cell.length_c   1.000
_cell.angle_alpha   90.00
_cell.angle_beta   90.00
_cell.angle_gamma   90.00
#
_symmetry.space_group_name_H-M   'P 1'
#
loop_
_entity.id
_entity.type
_entity.pdbx_description
1 polymer ?
#
loop_
_entity_poly.entity_id
_entity_poly.type
_entity_poly.pdbx_seq_one_letter_code
_entity_poly.pdbx_strand_id
1 'polypeptide(L)'
;MSKVLKFFYIFVCLIALLFYVSGSFISALLIAILAGLLVIREEVKLLLTRRDFFHMKLWQTPLVTYIAVWRIAGWGALLALTSQIVVSLVFGDELASEYLDNIIVLSLFVSATASSYLHRKTVVQFYKYPKILTDLGFKKLRFPFNVFDFFAVLLSSFSGNLIYKSPFNYLLYIITFLGVFLGWGMFWLKPEYITARWRLSLAEEVQTWQVAPFIEILGSLLFWSTTLLLTWFLVSVFRMLCNKITVFTDWLYLISDKRALVVYLRSFKLDAPLTQKTFRTTKSIEESIAYPLRRIGKTIAISNPGIEGPNPGFFKIPSTDEKWQALVTKMLSSSSAVVMLIGDSNHIQWELEAALTKERLQNVLLLFGQTPSESTINTLRMCFKDEFKDLEEEQLFMNTLKSNPLGLFYETDCFVFIEATKHTPDAFQLASQVFVSGYQL
;
A
#
# COMPACT_ATOMS: atom_id res chain seq x y z
N MET A 1 2.02 -23.24 -21.65
CA MET A 1 2.36 -21.86 -21.23
C MET A 1 1.13 -21.25 -20.56
N SER A 2 1.17 -21.01 -19.23
CA SER A 2 -0.01 -20.62 -18.45
C SER A 2 -0.56 -19.26 -18.89
N LYS A 3 -1.88 -19.02 -18.72
CA LYS A 3 -2.53 -17.72 -19.00
C LYS A 3 -1.81 -16.55 -18.30
N VAL A 4 -1.16 -16.82 -17.16
CA VAL A 4 -0.35 -15.86 -16.39
C VAL A 4 0.91 -15.45 -17.15
N LEU A 5 1.63 -16.39 -17.78
CA LEU A 5 2.85 -16.08 -18.53
C LEU A 5 2.56 -15.24 -19.79
N LYS A 6 1.43 -15.52 -20.47
CA LYS A 6 0.97 -14.69 -21.59
C LYS A 6 0.62 -13.26 -21.15
N PHE A 7 -0.03 -13.10 -20.00
CA PHE A 7 -0.35 -11.78 -19.45
C PHE A 7 0.90 -10.98 -19.06
N PHE A 8 1.87 -11.63 -18.40
CA PHE A 8 3.14 -10.99 -18.03
C PHE A 8 3.92 -10.55 -19.27
N TYR A 9 3.97 -11.38 -20.31
CA TYR A 9 4.58 -11.03 -21.59
C TYR A 9 3.92 -9.81 -22.24
N ILE A 10 2.57 -9.78 -22.30
CA ILE A 10 1.81 -8.64 -22.82
C ILE A 10 2.08 -7.36 -22.01
N PHE A 11 2.16 -7.46 -20.68
CA PHE A 11 2.46 -6.33 -19.82
C PHE A 11 3.88 -5.77 -20.04
N VAL A 12 4.89 -6.64 -20.14
CA VAL A 12 6.27 -6.25 -20.48
C VAL A 12 6.32 -5.61 -21.87
N CYS A 13 5.60 -6.16 -22.85
CA CYS A 13 5.50 -5.56 -24.18
C CYS A 13 4.81 -4.19 -24.15
N LEU A 14 3.79 -3.99 -23.32
CA LEU A 14 3.10 -2.70 -23.15
C LEU A 14 4.00 -1.65 -22.48
N ILE A 15 4.76 -2.04 -21.46
CA ILE A 15 5.79 -1.17 -20.85
C ILE A 15 6.86 -0.83 -21.89
N ALA A 16 7.38 -1.82 -22.62
CA ALA A 16 8.37 -1.60 -23.67
C ALA A 16 7.81 -0.69 -24.79
N LEU A 17 6.54 -0.83 -25.16
CA LEU A 17 5.86 0.03 -26.12
C LEU A 17 5.70 1.46 -25.58
N LEU A 18 5.34 1.62 -24.31
CA LEU A 18 5.28 2.94 -23.65
C LEU A 18 6.67 3.60 -23.60
N PHE A 19 7.73 2.85 -23.31
CA PHE A 19 9.11 3.33 -23.38
C PHE A 19 9.56 3.62 -24.82
N TYR A 20 9.12 2.86 -25.81
CA TYR A 20 9.41 3.08 -27.22
C TYR A 20 8.70 4.33 -27.76
N VAL A 21 7.43 4.53 -27.41
CA VAL A 21 6.64 5.71 -27.81
C VAL A 21 7.18 6.97 -27.13
N SER A 22 7.52 6.92 -25.83
CA SER A 22 8.19 8.04 -25.15
C SER A 22 9.61 8.29 -25.67
N GLY A 23 10.35 7.23 -26.03
CA GLY A 23 11.62 7.33 -26.73
C GLY A 23 11.49 8.03 -28.09
N SER A 24 10.47 7.69 -28.90
CA SER A 24 10.19 8.34 -30.18
C SER A 24 9.80 9.81 -30.02
N PHE A 25 9.15 10.17 -28.91
CA PHE A 25 8.85 11.55 -28.55
C PHE A 25 10.12 12.32 -28.17
N ILE A 26 11.03 11.70 -27.42
CA ILE A 26 12.35 12.27 -27.09
C ILE A 26 13.20 12.43 -28.36
N SER A 27 13.17 11.46 -29.27
CA SER A 27 13.85 11.53 -30.57
C SER A 27 13.31 12.66 -31.45
N ALA A 28 11.99 12.80 -31.55
CA ALA A 28 11.35 13.89 -32.29
C ALA A 28 11.66 15.26 -31.67
N LEU A 29 11.71 15.34 -30.33
CA LEU A 29 12.12 16.53 -29.60
C LEU A 29 13.60 16.86 -29.84
N LEU A 30 14.49 15.86 -29.86
CA LEU A 30 15.92 16.04 -30.14
C LEU A 30 16.17 16.46 -31.59
N ILE A 31 15.44 15.90 -32.55
CA ILE A 31 15.49 16.30 -33.97
C ILE A 31 14.98 17.74 -34.12
N ALA A 32 13.91 18.12 -33.42
CA ALA A 32 13.39 19.49 -33.41
C ALA A 32 14.38 20.48 -32.77
N ILE A 33 15.06 20.08 -31.69
CA ILE A 33 16.11 20.88 -31.02
C ILE A 33 17.33 21.02 -31.93
N LEU A 34 17.79 19.94 -32.58
CA LEU A 34 18.93 19.96 -33.50
C LEU A 34 18.63 20.78 -34.78
N ALA A 35 17.41 20.67 -35.31
CA ALA A 35 16.94 21.51 -36.41
C ALA A 35 16.87 22.99 -36.00
N GLY A 36 16.45 23.28 -34.76
CA GLY A 36 16.49 24.62 -34.18
C GLY A 36 17.91 25.18 -34.05
N LEU A 37 18.86 24.37 -33.57
CA LEU A 37 20.26 24.77 -33.39
C LEU A 37 20.99 25.02 -34.72
N LEU A 38 20.65 24.29 -35.78
CA LEU A 38 21.21 24.52 -37.12
C LEU A 38 20.73 25.84 -37.74
N VAL A 39 19.49 26.25 -37.47
CA VAL A 39 18.94 27.56 -37.92
C VAL A 39 19.53 28.72 -37.11
N ILE A 40 19.77 28.52 -35.80
CA ILE A 40 20.41 29.52 -34.92
C ILE A 40 21.85 29.84 -35.38
N ARG A 41 22.56 28.89 -36.01
CA ARG A 41 23.92 29.11 -36.52
C ARG A 41 23.98 30.11 -37.68
N GLU A 42 22.93 30.21 -38.49
CA GLU A 42 22.85 31.16 -39.62
C GLU A 42 22.42 32.56 -39.16
N GLU A 43 21.56 32.69 -38.15
CA GLU A 43 21.09 34.00 -37.68
C GLU A 43 22.02 34.69 -36.67
N VAL A 44 22.82 33.95 -35.91
CA VAL A 44 23.85 34.55 -35.03
C VAL A 44 24.93 35.29 -35.84
N LYS A 45 25.09 34.96 -37.14
CA LYS A 45 25.91 35.75 -38.08
C LYS A 45 25.31 37.12 -38.43
N LEU A 46 24.00 37.29 -38.34
CA LEU A 46 23.28 38.52 -38.69
C LEU A 46 23.11 39.48 -37.50
N LEU A 47 23.04 38.94 -36.28
CA LEU A 47 22.74 39.71 -35.06
C LEU A 47 23.96 40.35 -34.37
N LEU A 48 25.20 40.01 -34.76
CA LEU A 48 26.41 40.68 -34.27
C LEU A 48 26.60 42.12 -34.81
N THR A 49 25.65 42.66 -35.57
CA THR A 49 25.77 43.94 -36.28
C THR A 49 24.95 45.10 -35.71
N ARG A 50 24.14 44.91 -34.66
CA ARG A 50 23.35 46.03 -34.08
C ARG A 50 23.53 46.14 -32.57
N ARG A 51 24.29 47.17 -32.20
CA ARG A 51 24.51 47.64 -30.83
C ARG A 51 23.54 48.80 -30.60
N ASP A 52 22.78 48.71 -29.50
CA ASP A 52 22.11 49.79 -28.76
C ASP A 52 20.66 49.43 -28.45
N PHE A 53 20.39 49.07 -27.18
CA PHE A 53 19.15 49.39 -26.46
C PHE A 53 19.27 48.85 -25.02
N PHE A 54 19.55 49.73 -24.07
CA PHE A 54 19.38 49.46 -22.63
C PHE A 54 18.88 50.74 -21.98
N HIS A 55 17.66 50.74 -21.45
CA HIS A 55 17.26 51.35 -20.17
C HIS A 55 15.73 51.32 -20.02
N MET A 56 15.21 50.36 -19.25
CA MET A 56 14.05 50.50 -18.34
C MET A 56 13.57 49.11 -17.90
N LYS A 57 13.89 48.68 -16.68
CA LYS A 57 13.15 47.65 -15.93
C LYS A 57 13.69 47.53 -14.50
N LEU A 58 13.08 48.25 -13.55
CA LEU A 58 13.44 48.12 -12.13
C LEU A 58 12.26 48.19 -11.14
N TRP A 59 11.02 48.07 -11.61
CA TRP A 59 9.83 48.16 -10.72
C TRP A 59 8.91 46.92 -10.71
N GLN A 60 9.30 45.78 -11.31
CA GLN A 60 8.46 44.56 -11.36
C GLN A 60 8.94 43.38 -10.51
N THR A 61 10.09 43.49 -9.83
CA THR A 61 10.74 42.37 -9.13
C THR A 61 10.08 41.92 -7.81
N PRO A 62 9.46 42.78 -6.97
CA PRO A 62 8.92 42.33 -5.69
C PRO A 62 7.67 41.45 -5.84
N LEU A 63 6.76 41.83 -6.73
CA LEU A 63 5.48 41.12 -6.94
C LEU A 63 5.69 39.73 -7.56
N VAL A 64 6.58 39.61 -8.55
CA VAL A 64 6.91 38.34 -9.20
C VAL A 64 7.57 37.37 -8.21
N THR A 65 8.42 37.91 -7.33
CA THR A 65 9.07 37.11 -6.28
C THR A 65 8.04 36.64 -5.24
N TYR A 66 7.12 37.52 -4.85
CA TYR A 66 6.05 37.20 -3.90
C TYR A 66 5.09 36.12 -4.43
N ILE A 67 4.69 36.22 -5.72
CA ILE A 67 3.86 35.21 -6.39
C ILE A 67 4.60 33.87 -6.51
N ALA A 68 5.91 33.88 -6.78
CA ALA A 68 6.72 32.66 -6.86
C ALA A 68 6.81 31.95 -5.49
N VAL A 69 7.00 32.70 -4.39
CA VAL A 69 7.02 32.14 -3.03
C VAL A 69 5.67 31.52 -2.66
N TRP A 70 4.57 32.24 -2.91
CA TRP A 70 3.22 31.72 -2.62
C TRP A 70 2.87 30.50 -3.47
N ARG A 71 3.31 30.45 -4.74
CA ARG A 71 3.15 29.26 -5.58
C ARG A 71 3.93 28.09 -5.01
N ILE A 72 5.21 28.24 -4.68
CA ILE A 72 6.03 27.15 -4.12
C ILE A 72 5.43 26.63 -2.80
N ALA A 73 4.99 27.53 -1.92
CA ALA A 73 4.35 27.15 -0.66
C ALA A 73 3.00 26.44 -0.87
N GLY A 74 2.15 26.96 -1.76
CA GLY A 74 0.86 26.34 -2.11
C GLY A 74 1.03 24.96 -2.76
N TRP A 75 2.03 24.79 -3.63
CA TRP A 75 2.36 23.50 -4.24
C TRP A 75 2.94 22.50 -3.25
N GLY A 76 3.76 22.95 -2.30
CA GLY A 76 4.25 22.13 -1.20
C GLY A 76 3.12 21.60 -0.31
N ALA A 77 2.16 22.46 0.03
CA ALA A 77 0.97 22.08 0.78
C ALA A 77 0.08 21.08 0.01
N LEU A 78 -0.11 21.28 -1.30
CA LEU A 78 -0.89 20.37 -2.14
C LEU A 78 -0.22 18.99 -2.30
N LEU A 79 1.10 18.95 -2.45
CA LEU A 79 1.88 17.71 -2.48
C LEU A 79 1.80 16.96 -1.14
N ALA A 80 1.88 17.68 -0.02
CA ALA A 80 1.70 17.09 1.30
C ALA A 80 0.30 16.47 1.44
N LEU A 81 -0.75 17.22 1.07
CA LEU A 81 -2.13 16.77 1.18
C LEU A 81 -2.46 15.57 0.27
N THR A 82 -1.95 15.57 -0.96
CA THR A 82 -2.13 14.45 -1.90
C THR A 82 -1.35 13.21 -1.45
N SER A 83 -0.14 13.38 -0.91
CA SER A 83 0.63 12.28 -0.33
C SER A 83 -0.08 11.68 0.90
N GLN A 84 -0.70 12.51 1.75
CA GLN A 84 -1.51 12.05 2.88
C GLN A 84 -2.72 11.23 2.41
N ILE A 85 -3.48 11.72 1.43
CA ILE A 85 -4.63 11.00 0.87
C ILE A 85 -4.19 9.64 0.30
N VAL A 86 -3.08 9.61 -0.44
CA VAL A 86 -2.54 8.35 -1.01
C VAL A 86 -2.09 7.39 0.09
N VAL A 87 -1.38 7.88 1.12
CA VAL A 87 -0.92 7.04 2.24
C VAL A 87 -2.11 6.48 3.02
N SER A 88 -3.12 7.30 3.37
CA SER A 88 -4.34 6.84 4.04
C SER A 88 -5.10 5.81 3.22
N LEU A 89 -5.25 6.02 1.90
CA LEU A 89 -5.94 5.09 1.00
C LEU A 89 -5.19 3.76 0.77
N VAL A 90 -3.86 3.76 0.95
CA VAL A 90 -3.03 2.58 0.69
C VAL A 90 -2.72 1.81 1.96
N PHE A 91 -2.50 2.49 3.09
CA PHE A 91 -1.95 1.91 4.32
C PHE A 91 -2.85 2.02 5.55
N GLY A 92 -3.98 2.74 5.48
CA GLY A 92 -4.90 2.95 6.61
C GLY A 92 -4.49 4.12 7.53
N ASP A 93 -5.41 4.55 8.40
CA ASP A 93 -5.31 5.82 9.14
C ASP A 93 -4.20 5.84 10.21
N GLU A 94 -3.85 4.71 10.83
CA GLU A 94 -2.81 4.64 11.87
C GLU A 94 -1.39 4.87 11.33
N LEU A 95 -1.09 4.39 10.13
CA LEU A 95 0.20 4.65 9.48
C LEU A 95 0.24 6.04 8.84
N ALA A 96 -0.89 6.63 8.51
CA ALA A 96 -0.94 7.95 7.88
C ALA A 96 -0.49 9.09 8.82
N SER A 97 -0.75 8.98 10.12
CA SER A 97 -0.38 10.01 11.11
C SER A 97 1.13 10.08 11.34
N GLU A 98 1.81 8.94 11.48
CA GLU A 98 3.27 8.87 11.69
C GLU A 98 4.06 9.39 10.47
N TYR A 99 3.51 9.22 9.26
CA TYR A 99 4.09 9.79 8.04
C TYR A 99 3.78 11.28 7.87
N LEU A 100 2.69 11.78 8.43
CA LEU A 100 2.28 13.18 8.34
C LEU A 100 3.29 14.11 9.02
N ASP A 101 3.78 13.73 10.20
CA ASP A 101 4.76 14.53 10.95
C ASP A 101 6.07 14.69 10.15
N ASN A 102 6.52 13.62 9.50
CA ASN A 102 7.72 13.64 8.66
C ASN A 102 7.55 14.51 7.40
N ILE A 103 6.36 14.50 6.79
CA ILE A 103 6.05 15.29 5.59
C ILE A 103 5.84 16.77 5.93
N ILE A 104 5.23 17.08 7.08
CA ILE A 104 5.09 18.45 7.60
C ILE A 104 6.48 19.03 7.90
N VAL A 105 7.35 18.29 8.58
CA VAL A 105 8.73 18.72 8.86
C VAL A 105 9.49 18.96 7.55
N LEU A 106 9.36 18.07 6.56
CA LEU A 106 10.02 18.20 5.26
C LEU A 106 9.50 19.42 4.47
N SER A 107 8.19 19.65 4.46
CA SER A 107 7.57 20.77 3.74
C SER A 107 7.87 22.13 4.38
N LEU A 108 7.92 22.21 5.72
CA LEU A 108 8.39 23.38 6.46
C LEU A 108 9.88 23.66 6.19
N PHE A 109 10.70 22.61 6.15
CA PHE A 109 12.14 22.72 5.85
C PHE A 109 12.42 23.17 4.42
N VAL A 110 11.70 22.62 3.43
CA VAL A 110 11.79 23.05 2.01
C VAL A 110 11.33 24.50 1.85
N SER A 111 10.25 24.90 2.53
CA SER A 111 9.74 26.28 2.51
C SER A 111 10.74 27.27 3.12
N ALA A 112 11.37 26.91 4.25
CA ALA A 112 12.40 27.73 4.89
C ALA A 112 13.67 27.86 4.01
N THR A 113 14.05 26.79 3.32
CA THR A 113 15.23 26.77 2.44
C THR A 113 14.98 27.58 1.16
N ALA A 114 13.80 27.46 0.55
CA ALA A 114 13.39 28.25 -0.62
C ALA A 114 13.30 29.75 -0.29
N SER A 115 12.73 30.09 0.88
CA SER A 115 12.68 31.47 1.40
C SER A 115 14.08 32.04 1.60
N SER A 116 14.99 31.27 2.21
CA SER A 116 16.39 31.67 2.43
C SER A 116 17.17 31.86 1.13
N TYR A 117 16.95 31.02 0.13
CA TYR A 117 17.60 31.13 -1.19
C TYR A 117 17.11 32.35 -1.98
N LEU A 118 15.80 32.64 -1.94
CA LEU A 118 15.23 33.83 -2.56
C LEU A 118 15.70 35.10 -1.86
N HIS A 119 15.76 35.10 -0.52
CA HIS A 119 16.33 36.21 0.25
C HIS A 119 17.79 36.46 -0.13
N ARG A 120 18.59 35.40 -0.36
CA ARG A 120 19.98 35.52 -0.84
C ARG A 120 20.09 36.18 -2.21
N LYS A 121 19.19 35.88 -3.17
CA LYS A 121 19.19 36.54 -4.49
C LYS A 121 18.77 38.01 -4.44
N THR A 122 17.80 38.34 -3.60
CA THR A 122 17.38 39.74 -3.39
C THR A 122 18.50 40.53 -2.70
N VAL A 123 19.18 39.94 -1.71
CA VAL A 123 20.34 40.51 -1.04
C VAL A 123 21.55 40.66 -1.98
N VAL A 124 21.80 39.71 -2.90
CA VAL A 124 22.86 39.81 -3.93
C VAL A 124 22.61 40.96 -4.91
N GLN A 125 21.37 41.40 -5.14
CA GLN A 125 21.11 42.63 -5.90
C GLN A 125 21.43 43.91 -5.10
N PHE A 126 21.39 43.87 -3.77
CA PHE A 126 21.81 44.98 -2.90
C PHE A 126 23.34 45.12 -2.77
N TYR A 127 24.12 44.08 -3.11
CA TYR A 127 25.59 44.10 -3.10
C TYR A 127 26.25 45.02 -4.14
N LYS A 128 25.48 45.82 -4.90
CA LYS A 128 26.00 46.85 -5.80
C LYS A 128 26.36 48.18 -5.11
N TYR A 129 26.15 48.32 -3.80
CA TYR A 129 26.55 49.51 -3.02
C TYR A 129 27.31 49.11 -1.74
N PRO A 130 28.66 48.97 -1.82
CA PRO A 130 29.46 48.38 -0.74
C PRO A 130 29.62 49.26 0.51
N LYS A 131 29.23 50.54 0.48
CA LYS A 131 29.53 51.50 1.55
C LYS A 131 28.63 51.37 2.79
N ILE A 132 27.42 50.82 2.67
CA ILE A 132 26.42 50.79 3.77
C ILE A 132 26.63 49.58 4.71
N LEU A 133 27.22 48.49 4.23
CA LEU A 133 27.32 47.24 5.00
C LEU A 133 28.56 47.16 5.90
N THR A 134 29.61 47.93 5.61
CA THR A 134 30.81 48.03 6.46
C THR A 134 30.56 48.76 7.77
N ASP A 135 29.63 49.73 7.78
CA ASP A 135 29.32 50.53 8.98
C ASP A 135 28.42 49.78 9.99
N LEU A 136 27.85 48.63 9.60
CA LEU A 136 26.92 47.84 10.42
C LEU A 136 27.52 46.55 11.02
N GLY A 137 28.84 46.34 10.90
CA GLY A 137 29.54 45.32 11.71
C GLY A 137 29.24 43.84 11.43
N PHE A 138 28.59 43.48 10.32
CA PHE A 138 28.26 42.09 10.04
C PHE A 138 29.48 41.27 9.56
N LYS A 139 29.96 40.36 10.42
CA LYS A 139 30.94 39.32 10.03
C LYS A 139 30.28 38.22 9.19
N LYS A 140 31.05 37.80 8.18
CA LYS A 140 30.70 36.88 7.10
C LYS A 140 30.38 35.46 7.60
N LEU A 141 29.09 35.14 7.82
CA LEU A 141 28.65 33.75 8.05
C LEU A 141 28.54 33.01 6.71
N ARG A 142 29.43 32.04 6.49
CA ARG A 142 29.33 31.07 5.39
C ARG A 142 28.61 29.82 5.92
N PHE A 143 27.41 29.55 5.42
CA PHE A 143 26.81 28.22 5.49
C PHE A 143 27.17 27.44 4.22
N PRO A 144 27.81 26.26 4.33
CA PRO A 144 28.11 25.39 3.20
C PRO A 144 27.03 24.29 3.13
N PHE A 145 26.02 24.47 2.29
CA PHE A 145 25.19 23.34 1.85
C PHE A 145 24.95 23.52 0.36
N ASN A 146 25.52 22.62 -0.45
CA ASN A 146 25.24 22.53 -1.88
C ASN A 146 23.98 21.64 -2.09
N VAL A 147 23.45 21.62 -3.31
CA VAL A 147 22.27 20.81 -3.67
C VAL A 147 22.49 19.31 -3.45
N PHE A 148 23.72 18.81 -3.61
CA PHE A 148 24.07 17.42 -3.33
C PHE A 148 24.03 17.10 -1.83
N ASP A 149 24.37 18.06 -0.95
CA ASP A 149 24.27 17.88 0.51
C ASP A 149 22.79 17.81 0.94
N PHE A 150 21.90 18.56 0.29
CA PHE A 150 20.44 18.44 0.46
C PHE A 150 19.95 17.04 0.03
N PHE A 151 20.43 16.53 -1.12
CA PHE A 151 20.09 15.18 -1.57
C PHE A 151 20.66 14.08 -0.66
N ALA A 152 21.88 14.26 -0.13
CA ALA A 152 22.50 13.32 0.78
C ALA A 152 21.75 13.24 2.12
N VAL A 153 21.29 14.38 2.67
CA VAL A 153 20.48 14.44 3.89
C VAL A 153 19.09 13.85 3.68
N LEU A 154 18.50 14.03 2.50
CA LEU A 154 17.23 13.42 2.12
C LEU A 154 17.38 11.89 2.04
N LEU A 155 18.38 11.41 1.29
CA LEU A 155 18.70 9.97 1.16
C LEU A 155 19.06 9.32 2.50
N SER A 156 19.82 10.01 3.37
CA SER A 156 20.19 9.47 4.68
C SER A 156 19.00 9.38 5.63
N SER A 157 18.13 10.40 5.64
CA SER A 157 16.91 10.41 6.46
C SER A 157 15.90 9.34 6.01
N PHE A 158 15.90 8.98 4.73
CA PHE A 158 15.10 7.86 4.22
C PHE A 158 15.73 6.49 4.49
N SER A 159 17.06 6.37 4.45
CA SER A 159 17.78 5.09 4.64
C SER A 159 17.62 4.45 6.03
N GLY A 160 17.45 5.27 7.08
CA GLY A 160 17.33 4.79 8.47
C GLY A 160 16.06 3.97 8.76
N ASN A 161 14.98 4.20 8.02
CA ASN A 161 13.71 3.49 8.16
C ASN A 161 13.47 2.41 7.07
N LEU A 162 14.40 2.24 6.13
CA LEU A 162 14.24 1.41 4.93
C LEU A 162 14.70 -0.05 5.08
N ILE A 163 15.40 -0.41 6.16
CA ILE A 163 16.02 -1.74 6.31
C ILE A 163 15.01 -2.84 6.71
N TYR A 164 13.78 -2.50 7.12
CA TYR A 164 12.80 -3.47 7.66
C TYR A 164 11.44 -3.57 6.97
N LYS A 165 11.19 -2.89 5.83
CA LYS A 165 9.88 -2.96 5.16
C LYS A 165 9.96 -3.51 3.74
N SER A 166 8.94 -4.32 3.43
CA SER A 166 8.71 -5.08 2.19
C SER A 166 9.22 -4.37 0.91
N PRO A 167 9.78 -5.11 -0.06
CA PRO A 167 10.18 -4.57 -1.38
C PRO A 167 9.05 -3.82 -2.11
N PHE A 168 7.80 -4.02 -1.67
CA PHE A 168 6.59 -3.30 -2.04
C PHE A 168 6.69 -1.77 -1.90
N ASN A 169 7.28 -1.26 -0.82
CA ASN A 169 7.38 0.18 -0.60
C ASN A 169 8.36 0.84 -1.58
N TYR A 170 9.42 0.11 -1.94
CA TYR A 170 10.51 0.62 -2.79
C TYR A 170 10.03 0.97 -4.21
N LEU A 171 9.16 0.14 -4.79
CA LEU A 171 8.65 0.36 -6.15
C LEU A 171 7.69 1.56 -6.23
N LEU A 172 6.81 1.73 -5.23
CA LEU A 172 5.88 2.86 -5.18
C LEU A 172 6.62 4.19 -5.00
N TYR A 173 7.71 4.18 -4.20
CA TYR A 173 8.60 5.33 -4.06
C TYR A 173 9.28 5.70 -5.39
N ILE A 174 9.81 4.71 -6.11
CA ILE A 174 10.45 4.95 -7.41
C ILE A 174 9.47 5.57 -8.41
N ILE A 175 8.24 5.06 -8.49
CA ILE A 175 7.21 5.57 -9.40
C ILE A 175 6.82 7.01 -9.03
N THR A 176 6.59 7.28 -7.74
CA THR A 176 6.22 8.62 -7.26
C THR A 176 7.36 9.62 -7.50
N PHE A 177 8.60 9.21 -7.22
CA PHE A 177 9.80 10.02 -7.44
C PHE A 177 9.99 10.33 -8.94
N LEU A 178 9.85 9.34 -9.82
CA LEU A 178 9.91 9.55 -11.27
C LEU A 178 8.83 10.51 -11.77
N GLY A 179 7.59 10.40 -11.26
CA GLY A 179 6.50 11.30 -11.60
C GLY A 179 6.80 12.76 -11.22
N VAL A 180 7.29 12.99 -10.00
CA VAL A 180 7.69 14.33 -9.53
C VAL A 180 8.88 14.86 -10.35
N PHE A 181 9.87 14.01 -10.62
CA PHE A 181 11.07 14.39 -11.37
C PHE A 181 10.75 14.76 -12.81
N LEU A 182 9.87 14.02 -13.49
CA LEU A 182 9.42 14.33 -14.84
C LEU A 182 8.60 15.61 -14.89
N GLY A 183 7.70 15.82 -13.92
CA GLY A 183 6.94 17.08 -13.79
C GLY A 183 7.85 18.29 -13.55
N TRP A 184 8.89 18.15 -12.72
CA TRP A 184 9.90 19.18 -12.50
C TRP A 184 10.77 19.43 -13.75
N GLY A 185 11.17 18.39 -14.46
CA GLY A 185 11.95 18.50 -15.70
C GLY A 185 11.21 19.32 -16.77
N MET A 186 9.90 19.16 -16.88
CA MET A 186 9.07 19.98 -17.78
C MET A 186 8.99 21.45 -17.34
N PHE A 187 9.05 21.73 -16.04
CA PHE A 187 9.03 23.10 -15.50
C PHE A 187 10.35 23.86 -15.75
N TRP A 188 11.46 23.13 -15.91
CA TRP A 188 12.78 23.69 -16.20
C TRP A 188 13.07 23.91 -17.69
N LEU A 189 12.23 23.38 -18.58
CA LEU A 189 12.25 23.77 -19.99
C LEU A 189 11.83 25.25 -20.08
N LYS A 190 12.83 26.13 -20.26
CA LYS A 190 12.62 27.57 -20.31
C LYS A 190 11.52 27.93 -21.34
N PRO A 191 10.51 28.75 -20.98
CA PRO A 191 9.45 29.19 -21.89
C PRO A 191 9.98 29.84 -23.18
N GLU A 192 11.19 30.38 -23.13
CA GLU A 192 11.92 31.00 -24.24
C GLU A 192 12.06 30.08 -25.46
N TYR A 193 12.10 28.75 -25.28
CA TYR A 193 12.27 27.79 -26.38
C TYR A 193 10.96 27.35 -27.06
N ILE A 194 9.81 27.54 -26.40
CA ILE A 194 8.50 27.17 -26.96
C ILE A 194 7.80 28.40 -27.57
N THR A 195 8.14 29.62 -27.12
CA THR A 195 7.35 30.82 -27.40
C THR A 195 7.92 31.76 -28.48
N ALA A 196 9.17 31.61 -28.90
CA ALA A 196 9.81 32.58 -29.80
C ALA A 196 9.28 32.56 -31.24
N ARG A 197 8.95 31.38 -31.79
CA ARG A 197 8.58 31.25 -33.22
C ARG A 197 7.11 31.55 -33.52
N TRP A 198 6.21 31.36 -32.54
CA TRP A 198 4.77 31.60 -32.72
C TRP A 198 4.34 33.05 -32.46
N ARG A 199 5.19 33.86 -31.81
CA ARG A 199 4.86 35.25 -31.48
C ARG A 199 4.97 36.23 -32.64
N LEU A 200 5.75 35.93 -33.68
CA LEU A 200 6.03 36.92 -34.74
C LEU A 200 5.04 36.90 -35.92
N SER A 201 4.21 35.87 -36.07
CA SER A 201 3.22 35.78 -37.16
C SER A 201 1.76 36.01 -36.71
N LEU A 202 1.51 36.17 -35.42
CA LEU A 202 0.17 36.31 -34.83
C LEU A 202 -0.02 37.62 -34.04
N ALA A 203 1.02 38.46 -33.95
CA ALA A 203 1.03 39.65 -33.13
C ALA A 203 0.32 40.86 -33.75
N GLU A 204 -0.12 40.81 -35.02
CA GLU A 204 -0.71 41.97 -35.66
C GLU A 204 -2.23 42.06 -35.58
N GLU A 205 -2.97 41.00 -35.24
CA GLU A 205 -4.44 41.09 -35.39
C GLU A 205 -5.31 40.49 -34.29
N VAL A 206 -4.75 39.96 -33.20
CA VAL A 206 -5.63 39.47 -32.14
C VAL A 206 -5.15 39.84 -30.74
N GLN A 207 -6.01 40.60 -30.08
CA GLN A 207 -6.16 40.85 -28.65
C GLN A 207 -6.36 39.52 -27.87
N THR A 208 -5.45 38.55 -28.02
CA THR A 208 -5.53 37.14 -27.52
C THR A 208 -4.87 36.91 -26.16
N TRP A 209 -4.38 37.97 -25.51
CA TRP A 209 -3.69 37.87 -24.21
C TRP A 209 -4.54 37.29 -23.08
N GLN A 210 -5.86 37.18 -23.25
CA GLN A 210 -6.74 36.58 -22.27
C GLN A 210 -6.80 35.04 -22.32
N VAL A 211 -6.38 34.37 -23.41
CA VAL A 211 -6.59 32.91 -23.57
C VAL A 211 -5.39 32.07 -23.12
N ALA A 212 -4.17 32.61 -23.18
CA ALA A 212 -2.94 31.90 -22.81
C ALA A 212 -2.96 31.28 -21.38
N PRO A 213 -3.37 31.99 -20.31
CA PRO A 213 -3.38 31.38 -18.97
C PRO A 213 -4.39 30.24 -18.84
N PHE A 214 -5.50 30.26 -19.60
CA PHE A 214 -6.47 29.15 -19.58
C PHE A 214 -5.90 27.88 -20.19
N ILE A 215 -5.10 27.98 -21.26
CA ILE A 215 -4.44 26.83 -21.89
C ILE A 215 -3.43 26.20 -20.94
N GLU A 216 -2.65 27.00 -20.19
CA GLU A 216 -1.69 26.48 -19.20
C GLU A 216 -2.38 25.78 -18.03
N ILE A 217 -3.47 26.35 -17.51
CA ILE A 217 -4.26 25.74 -16.44
C ILE A 217 -4.88 24.44 -16.91
N LEU A 218 -5.50 24.42 -18.11
CA LEU A 218 -6.11 23.23 -18.67
C LEU A 218 -5.06 22.13 -18.93
N GLY A 219 -3.90 22.49 -19.49
CA GLY A 219 -2.79 21.56 -19.70
C GLY A 219 -2.28 20.96 -18.40
N SER A 220 -2.16 21.77 -17.34
CA SER A 220 -1.76 21.30 -16.01
C SER A 220 -2.80 20.35 -15.41
N LEU A 221 -4.09 20.69 -15.49
CA LEU A 221 -5.18 19.84 -14.99
C LEU A 221 -5.23 18.48 -15.71
N LEU A 222 -5.06 18.46 -17.04
CA LEU A 222 -4.99 17.23 -17.82
C LEU A 222 -3.76 16.39 -17.47
N PHE A 223 -2.61 17.02 -17.26
CA PHE A 223 -1.39 16.32 -16.84
C PHE A 223 -1.55 15.66 -15.46
N TRP A 224 -2.11 16.37 -14.49
CA TRP A 224 -2.33 15.82 -13.15
C TRP A 224 -3.41 14.73 -13.16
N SER A 225 -4.51 14.91 -13.89
CA SER A 225 -5.55 13.90 -13.98
C SER A 225 -5.06 12.60 -14.63
N THR A 226 -4.27 12.70 -15.72
CA THR A 226 -3.66 11.54 -16.37
C THR A 226 -2.63 10.84 -15.47
N THR A 227 -1.82 11.60 -14.74
CA THR A 227 -0.85 11.05 -13.77
C THR A 227 -1.55 10.31 -12.61
N LEU A 228 -2.63 10.88 -12.08
CA LEU A 228 -3.43 10.24 -11.02
C LEU A 228 -4.13 8.97 -11.52
N LEU A 229 -4.74 9.02 -12.71
CA LEU A 229 -5.38 7.85 -13.32
C LEU A 229 -4.37 6.73 -13.60
N LEU A 230 -3.20 7.07 -14.14
CA LEU A 230 -2.13 6.10 -14.38
C LEU A 230 -1.63 5.48 -13.07
N THR A 231 -1.42 6.30 -12.05
CA THR A 231 -0.99 5.82 -10.72
C THR A 231 -2.03 4.88 -10.12
N TRP A 232 -3.32 5.26 -10.15
CA TRP A 232 -4.42 4.43 -9.68
C TRP A 232 -4.52 3.11 -10.46
N PHE A 233 -4.39 3.16 -11.78
CA PHE A 233 -4.38 1.97 -12.64
C PHE A 233 -3.20 1.04 -12.31
N LEU A 234 -1.98 1.58 -12.17
CA LEU A 234 -0.79 0.81 -11.81
C LEU A 234 -0.93 0.16 -10.44
N VAL A 235 -1.41 0.88 -9.43
CA VAL A 235 -1.68 0.34 -8.09
C VAL A 235 -2.73 -0.78 -8.17
N SER A 236 -3.76 -0.62 -8.99
CA SER A 236 -4.81 -1.64 -9.17
C SER A 236 -4.32 -2.90 -9.87
N VAL A 237 -3.59 -2.76 -10.98
CA VAL A 237 -2.96 -3.89 -11.68
C VAL A 237 -1.95 -4.60 -10.77
N PHE A 238 -1.17 -3.84 -10.01
CA PHE A 238 -0.20 -4.38 -9.08
C PHE A 238 -0.87 -5.13 -7.93
N ARG A 239 -1.92 -4.59 -7.30
CA ARG A 239 -2.74 -5.30 -6.30
C ARG A 239 -3.29 -6.61 -6.86
N MET A 240 -3.80 -6.61 -8.10
CA MET A 240 -4.28 -7.83 -8.76
C MET A 240 -3.16 -8.86 -8.97
N LEU A 241 -1.97 -8.41 -9.41
CA LEU A 241 -0.82 -9.29 -9.60
C LEU A 241 -0.31 -9.85 -8.27
N CYS A 242 -0.18 -9.03 -7.23
CA CYS A 242 0.19 -9.45 -5.90
C CYS A 242 -0.77 -10.52 -5.36
N ASN A 243 -2.09 -10.30 -5.48
CA ASN A 243 -3.07 -11.30 -5.06
C ASN A 243 -2.88 -12.63 -5.79
N LYS A 244 -2.57 -12.63 -7.10
CA LYS A 244 -2.28 -13.86 -7.86
C LYS A 244 -0.95 -14.51 -7.44
N ILE A 245 0.07 -13.71 -7.15
CA ILE A 245 1.37 -14.21 -6.68
C ILE A 245 1.21 -14.86 -5.31
N THR A 246 0.46 -14.26 -4.38
CA THR A 246 0.22 -14.82 -3.04
C THR A 246 -0.41 -16.21 -3.12
N VAL A 247 -1.40 -16.39 -3.99
CA VAL A 247 -2.03 -17.71 -4.22
C VAL A 247 -1.02 -18.73 -4.75
N PHE A 248 -0.14 -18.31 -5.66
CA PHE A 248 0.90 -19.19 -6.19
C PHE A 248 1.96 -19.53 -5.15
N THR A 249 2.37 -18.57 -4.31
CA THR A 249 3.34 -18.81 -3.23
C THR A 249 2.75 -19.71 -2.14
N ASP A 250 1.48 -19.55 -1.80
CA ASP A 250 0.78 -20.42 -0.84
C ASP A 250 0.71 -21.86 -1.38
N TRP A 251 0.47 -22.03 -2.69
CA TRP A 251 0.51 -23.34 -3.33
C TRP A 251 1.91 -23.96 -3.34
N LEU A 252 2.96 -23.17 -3.63
CA LEU A 252 4.34 -23.67 -3.57
C LEU A 252 4.73 -24.06 -2.14
N TYR A 253 4.37 -23.23 -1.16
CA TYR A 253 4.55 -23.50 0.26
C TYR A 253 3.87 -24.80 0.67
N LEU A 254 2.65 -25.04 0.18
CA LEU A 254 1.92 -26.28 0.42
C LEU A 254 2.70 -27.52 -0.04
N ILE A 255 3.38 -27.45 -1.19
CA ILE A 255 4.09 -28.60 -1.75
C ILE A 255 5.44 -28.82 -1.05
N SER A 256 6.08 -27.74 -0.61
CA SER A 256 7.41 -27.82 0.01
C SER A 256 7.38 -28.11 1.52
N ASP A 257 6.31 -27.75 2.23
CA ASP A 257 6.18 -27.96 3.68
C ASP A 257 5.91 -29.45 4.00
N LYS A 258 6.89 -30.08 4.66
CA LYS A 258 6.87 -31.48 5.09
C LYS A 258 6.26 -31.70 6.48
N ARG A 259 5.90 -30.63 7.20
CA ARG A 259 5.30 -30.73 8.53
C ARG A 259 3.89 -31.33 8.45
N ALA A 260 3.42 -31.82 9.59
CA ALA A 260 2.09 -32.43 9.69
C ALA A 260 0.97 -31.44 9.35
N LEU A 261 -0.21 -31.97 9.02
CA LEU A 261 -1.35 -31.15 8.62
C LEU A 261 -1.99 -30.48 9.84
N VAL A 262 -2.33 -29.20 9.68
CA VAL A 262 -3.27 -28.49 10.55
C VAL A 262 -4.56 -28.34 9.77
N VAL A 263 -5.59 -29.05 10.18
CA VAL A 263 -6.87 -29.10 9.47
C VAL A 263 -7.81 -28.06 10.02
N TYR A 264 -8.36 -27.22 9.15
CA TYR A 264 -9.37 -26.24 9.49
C TYR A 264 -10.73 -26.66 8.94
N LEU A 265 -11.66 -26.95 9.84
CA LEU A 265 -13.06 -27.24 9.55
C LEU A 265 -13.91 -26.03 9.93
N ARG A 266 -14.97 -25.77 9.17
CA ARG A 266 -15.89 -24.67 9.50
C ARG A 266 -17.24 -24.87 8.87
N SER A 267 -18.25 -24.27 9.49
CA SER A 267 -19.56 -24.13 8.87
C SER A 267 -19.47 -23.28 7.59
N PHE A 268 -20.00 -23.80 6.48
CA PHE A 268 -20.09 -23.08 5.21
C PHE A 268 -21.01 -21.85 5.29
N LYS A 269 -21.97 -21.80 6.22
CA LYS A 269 -22.81 -20.61 6.41
C LYS A 269 -22.02 -19.40 6.88
N LEU A 270 -20.86 -19.61 7.50
CA LEU A 270 -19.99 -18.54 7.96
C LEU A 270 -19.10 -17.96 6.84
N ASP A 271 -19.14 -18.50 5.61
CA ASP A 271 -18.29 -17.98 4.51
C ASP A 271 -18.50 -16.50 4.21
N ALA A 272 -19.76 -16.08 4.12
CA ALA A 272 -20.13 -14.71 3.77
C ALA A 272 -19.60 -13.68 4.78
N PRO A 273 -19.83 -13.82 6.11
CA PRO A 273 -19.30 -12.86 7.09
C PRO A 273 -17.78 -12.93 7.23
N LEU A 274 -17.15 -14.10 7.08
CA LEU A 274 -15.69 -14.26 7.26
C LEU A 274 -14.87 -13.62 6.14
N THR A 275 -15.46 -13.49 4.95
CA THR A 275 -14.80 -12.91 3.77
C THR A 275 -15.00 -11.40 3.64
N GLN A 276 -15.91 -10.79 4.41
CA GLN A 276 -16.09 -9.34 4.41
C GLN A 276 -14.89 -8.66 5.08
N LYS A 277 -13.96 -8.16 4.25
CA LYS A 277 -12.95 -7.20 4.70
C LYS A 277 -13.66 -5.90 5.06
N THR A 278 -13.63 -5.53 6.34
CA THR A 278 -14.01 -4.18 6.73
C THR A 278 -12.96 -3.20 6.20
N PHE A 279 -13.35 -1.96 5.88
CA PHE A 279 -12.41 -0.93 5.42
C PHE A 279 -11.22 -0.71 6.39
N ARG A 280 -11.36 -1.12 7.66
CA ARG A 280 -10.33 -0.96 8.70
C ARG A 280 -9.40 -2.16 8.85
N THR A 281 -9.80 -3.37 8.44
CA THR A 281 -9.01 -4.58 8.66
C THR A 281 -8.49 -5.13 7.34
N THR A 282 -7.16 -5.14 7.19
CA THR A 282 -6.50 -5.70 6.00
C THR A 282 -6.60 -7.22 5.92
N LYS A 283 -6.74 -7.88 7.08
CA LYS A 283 -6.84 -9.35 7.24
C LYS A 283 -8.28 -9.81 7.45
N SER A 284 -8.61 -10.94 6.82
CA SER A 284 -9.79 -11.73 7.10
C SER A 284 -9.65 -12.51 8.41
N ILE A 285 -10.77 -13.00 8.94
CA ILE A 285 -10.77 -13.88 10.11
C ILE A 285 -10.01 -15.17 9.81
N GLU A 286 -10.20 -15.77 8.62
CA GLU A 286 -9.46 -16.98 8.19
C GLU A 286 -7.93 -16.74 8.18
N GLU A 287 -7.45 -15.60 7.66
CA GLU A 287 -6.02 -15.24 7.70
C GLU A 287 -5.49 -15.10 9.13
N SER A 288 -6.31 -14.52 10.00
CA SER A 288 -5.96 -14.24 11.39
C SER A 288 -5.84 -15.53 12.21
N ILE A 289 -6.69 -16.52 11.93
CA ILE A 289 -6.60 -17.88 12.50
C ILE A 289 -5.41 -18.64 11.90
N ALA A 290 -5.25 -18.64 10.57
CA ALA A 290 -4.24 -19.44 9.89
C ALA A 290 -2.81 -19.02 10.23
N TYR A 291 -2.55 -17.72 10.42
CA TYR A 291 -1.19 -17.20 10.56
C TYR A 291 -0.43 -17.79 11.78
N PRO A 292 -0.98 -17.81 13.01
CA PRO A 292 -0.35 -18.50 14.13
C PRO A 292 -0.17 -20.00 13.91
N LEU A 293 -1.16 -20.67 13.32
CA LEU A 293 -1.19 -22.12 13.12
C LEU A 293 -0.11 -22.63 12.16
N ARG A 294 0.40 -21.78 11.26
CA ARG A 294 1.56 -22.10 10.41
C ARG A 294 2.82 -22.45 11.18
N ARG A 295 2.90 -22.15 12.49
CA ARG A 295 3.98 -22.58 13.37
C ARG A 295 3.91 -24.08 13.70
N ILE A 296 2.70 -24.62 13.86
CA ILE A 296 2.46 -26.05 14.12
C ILE A 296 2.75 -26.84 12.84
N GLY A 297 2.15 -26.45 11.72
CA GLY A 297 2.29 -27.19 10.49
C GLY A 297 1.56 -26.59 9.31
N LYS A 298 1.22 -27.47 8.36
CA LYS A 298 0.65 -27.10 7.07
C LYS A 298 -0.86 -26.90 7.19
N THR A 299 -1.30 -25.65 7.10
CA THR A 299 -2.71 -25.27 7.29
C THR A 299 -3.58 -25.53 6.05
N ILE A 300 -4.52 -26.46 6.14
CA ILE A 300 -5.41 -26.86 5.04
C ILE A 300 -6.88 -26.79 5.48
N ALA A 301 -7.76 -26.36 4.59
CA ALA A 301 -9.21 -26.39 4.76
C ALA A 301 -9.89 -27.05 3.56
N ILE A 302 -11.19 -27.34 3.68
CA ILE A 302 -12.03 -27.78 2.55
C ILE A 302 -12.82 -26.58 2.03
N SER A 303 -12.89 -26.40 0.71
CA SER A 303 -13.72 -25.33 0.14
C SER A 303 -15.19 -25.70 0.17
N ASN A 304 -16.05 -24.70 0.31
CA ASN A 304 -17.47 -24.84 0.10
C ASN A 304 -17.76 -25.23 -1.37
N PRO A 305 -18.46 -26.34 -1.65
CA PRO A 305 -18.85 -26.71 -3.00
C PRO A 305 -19.70 -25.60 -3.64
N GLY A 306 -19.22 -25.05 -4.76
CA GLY A 306 -19.91 -23.99 -5.49
C GLY A 306 -19.35 -22.58 -5.29
N ILE A 307 -18.39 -22.38 -4.37
CA ILE A 307 -17.65 -21.12 -4.27
C ILE A 307 -16.25 -21.31 -4.88
N GLU A 308 -16.08 -20.85 -6.11
CA GLU A 308 -14.77 -20.76 -6.75
C GLU A 308 -14.04 -19.50 -6.29
N GLY A 309 -12.92 -19.66 -5.61
CA GLY A 309 -12.07 -18.52 -5.29
C GLY A 309 -10.89 -18.85 -4.40
N PRO A 310 -9.74 -18.18 -4.61
CA PRO A 310 -8.69 -18.18 -3.61
C PRO A 310 -9.18 -17.38 -2.40
N ASN A 311 -9.55 -18.07 -1.33
CA ASN A 311 -9.73 -17.42 -0.04
C ASN A 311 -8.39 -17.37 0.68
N PRO A 312 -7.98 -16.19 1.16
CA PRO A 312 -6.72 -16.06 1.85
C PRO A 312 -6.77 -16.71 3.24
N GLY A 313 -5.62 -17.18 3.72
CA GLY A 313 -5.47 -17.83 5.04
C GLY A 313 -5.10 -19.31 4.93
N PHE A 314 -6.11 -20.16 4.70
CA PHE A 314 -5.96 -21.61 4.57
C PHE A 314 -5.93 -22.06 3.12
N PHE A 315 -5.09 -23.07 2.81
CA PHE A 315 -5.15 -23.70 1.50
C PHE A 315 -6.41 -24.57 1.40
N LYS A 316 -7.28 -24.27 0.43
CA LYS A 316 -8.56 -24.97 0.28
C LYS A 316 -8.46 -26.11 -0.72
N ILE A 317 -8.84 -27.32 -0.30
CA ILE A 317 -9.01 -28.47 -1.19
C ILE A 317 -10.46 -28.47 -1.69
N PRO A 318 -10.68 -28.47 -3.03
CA PRO A 318 -12.01 -28.60 -3.60
C PRO A 318 -12.59 -29.99 -3.30
N SER A 319 -13.86 -30.02 -2.89
CA SER A 319 -14.62 -31.24 -2.69
C SER A 319 -16.04 -31.07 -3.21
N THR A 320 -16.65 -32.18 -3.62
CA THR A 320 -18.10 -32.28 -3.82
C THR A 320 -18.76 -32.77 -2.54
N ASP A 321 -20.08 -32.61 -2.43
CA ASP A 321 -20.86 -33.05 -1.27
C ASP A 321 -20.69 -34.56 -1.01
N GLU A 322 -20.63 -35.38 -2.06
CA GLU A 322 -20.52 -36.84 -1.94
C GLU A 322 -19.13 -37.29 -1.45
N LYS A 323 -18.10 -36.46 -1.65
CA LYS A 323 -16.71 -36.79 -1.32
C LYS A 323 -16.19 -36.09 -0.07
N TRP A 324 -16.92 -35.10 0.44
CA TRP A 324 -16.46 -34.24 1.53
C TRP A 324 -16.20 -35.02 2.82
N GLN A 325 -17.11 -35.91 3.25
CA GLN A 325 -16.91 -36.69 4.47
C GLN A 325 -15.66 -37.58 4.39
N ALA A 326 -15.49 -38.31 3.28
CA ALA A 326 -14.32 -39.16 3.07
C ALA A 326 -13.02 -38.34 3.06
N LEU A 327 -13.06 -37.12 2.51
CA LEU A 327 -11.93 -36.20 2.50
C LEU A 327 -11.61 -35.69 3.91
N VAL A 328 -12.61 -35.26 4.69
CA VAL A 328 -12.44 -34.83 6.09
C VAL A 328 -11.82 -35.96 6.91
N THR A 329 -12.36 -37.17 6.84
CA THR A 329 -11.82 -38.32 7.60
C THR A 329 -10.35 -38.60 7.25
N LYS A 330 -9.98 -38.51 5.97
CA LYS A 330 -8.59 -38.67 5.52
C LYS A 330 -7.69 -37.53 6.02
N MET A 331 -8.21 -36.31 6.08
CA MET A 331 -7.47 -35.15 6.59
C MET A 331 -7.26 -35.27 8.11
N LEU A 332 -8.29 -35.66 8.86
CA LEU A 332 -8.23 -35.87 10.31
C LEU A 332 -7.28 -37.01 10.72
N SER A 333 -7.14 -38.05 9.89
CA SER A 333 -6.19 -39.14 10.17
C SER A 333 -4.72 -38.76 9.96
N SER A 334 -4.45 -37.68 9.23
CA SER A 334 -3.09 -37.19 8.93
C SER A 334 -2.78 -35.83 9.58
N SER A 335 -3.71 -35.28 10.36
CA SER A 335 -3.56 -34.01 11.04
C SER A 335 -2.90 -34.15 12.41
N SER A 336 -1.98 -33.23 12.72
CA SER A 336 -1.44 -33.10 14.07
C SER A 336 -2.27 -32.14 14.93
N ALA A 337 -2.99 -31.21 14.31
CA ALA A 337 -3.92 -30.31 14.98
C ALA A 337 -5.17 -30.07 14.12
N VAL A 338 -6.30 -29.86 14.78
CA VAL A 338 -7.59 -29.56 14.15
C VAL A 338 -8.11 -28.26 14.72
N VAL A 339 -8.55 -27.34 13.86
CA VAL A 339 -9.19 -26.10 14.26
C VAL A 339 -10.59 -26.10 13.65
N MET A 340 -11.61 -25.93 14.48
CA MET A 340 -13.00 -25.95 14.04
C MET A 340 -13.66 -24.61 14.33
N LEU A 341 -14.07 -23.88 13.30
CA LEU A 341 -14.93 -22.72 13.48
C LEU A 341 -16.40 -23.16 13.51
N ILE A 342 -16.93 -23.24 14.72
CA ILE A 342 -18.26 -23.69 15.05
C ILE A 342 -19.30 -22.66 14.60
N GLY A 343 -20.30 -23.16 13.89
CA GLY A 343 -21.48 -22.41 13.48
C GLY A 343 -22.64 -23.36 13.18
N ASP A 344 -23.79 -22.82 12.83
CA ASP A 344 -25.02 -23.61 12.72
C ASP A 344 -25.18 -24.27 11.35
N SER A 345 -24.52 -25.40 11.12
CA SER A 345 -24.77 -26.27 9.96
C SER A 345 -25.20 -27.67 10.40
N ASN A 346 -25.98 -28.36 9.56
CA ASN A 346 -26.37 -29.75 9.85
C ASN A 346 -25.17 -30.70 9.83
N HIS A 347 -24.09 -30.30 9.14
CA HIS A 347 -22.88 -31.08 8.98
C HIS A 347 -21.92 -30.97 10.16
N ILE A 348 -22.00 -29.89 10.94
CA ILE A 348 -21.06 -29.64 12.05
C ILE A 348 -21.13 -30.73 13.11
N GLN A 349 -22.30 -31.35 13.31
CA GLN A 349 -22.46 -32.43 14.27
C GLN A 349 -21.55 -33.60 13.92
N TRP A 350 -21.63 -34.07 12.67
CA TRP A 350 -20.78 -35.15 12.19
C TRP A 350 -19.30 -34.76 12.21
N GLU A 351 -18.96 -33.51 11.84
CA GLU A 351 -17.57 -33.03 11.88
C GLU A 351 -17.02 -32.99 13.32
N LEU A 352 -17.84 -32.57 14.29
CA LEU A 352 -17.49 -32.57 15.71
C LEU A 352 -17.27 -33.99 16.22
N GLU A 353 -18.20 -34.90 15.95
CA GLU A 353 -18.07 -36.31 16.33
C GLU A 353 -16.83 -36.96 15.71
N ALA A 354 -16.50 -36.63 14.45
CA ALA A 354 -15.33 -37.15 13.77
C ALA A 354 -14.01 -36.55 14.30
N ALA A 355 -14.00 -35.28 14.69
CA ALA A 355 -12.80 -34.58 15.16
C ALA A 355 -12.51 -34.83 16.65
N LEU A 356 -13.56 -34.88 17.48
CA LEU A 356 -13.49 -35.01 18.94
C LEU A 356 -13.40 -36.48 19.39
N THR A 357 -12.47 -37.22 18.81
CA THR A 357 -12.08 -38.54 19.33
C THR A 357 -11.18 -38.35 20.56
N LYS A 358 -11.26 -39.25 21.55
CA LYS A 358 -10.44 -39.20 22.78
C LYS A 358 -8.95 -38.92 22.54
N GLU A 359 -8.36 -39.57 21.54
CA GLU A 359 -6.94 -39.41 21.16
C GLU A 359 -6.58 -38.03 20.58
N ARG A 360 -7.57 -37.23 20.19
CA ARG A 360 -7.39 -35.93 19.52
C ARG A 360 -7.85 -34.75 20.36
N LEU A 361 -8.52 -34.93 21.49
CA LEU A 361 -9.12 -33.82 22.26
C LEU A 361 -8.10 -32.72 22.57
N GLN A 362 -6.87 -33.09 22.92
CA GLN A 362 -5.78 -32.15 23.22
C GLN A 362 -5.26 -31.36 22.01
N ASN A 363 -5.59 -31.83 20.81
CA ASN A 363 -5.12 -31.28 19.53
C ASN A 363 -6.24 -30.54 18.77
N VAL A 364 -7.38 -30.28 19.42
CA VAL A 364 -8.54 -29.63 18.81
C VAL A 364 -8.76 -28.24 19.43
N LEU A 365 -8.77 -27.21 18.58
CA LEU A 365 -9.21 -25.86 18.92
C LEU A 365 -10.60 -25.61 18.34
N LEU A 366 -11.59 -25.44 19.21
CA LEU A 366 -12.92 -25.01 18.83
C LEU A 366 -12.98 -23.48 18.90
N LEU A 367 -13.38 -22.83 17.82
CA LEU A 367 -13.58 -21.38 17.73
C LEU A 367 -15.06 -21.11 17.47
N PHE A 368 -15.62 -20.06 18.06
CA PHE A 368 -17.04 -19.75 17.88
C PHE A 368 -17.19 -18.42 17.13
N GLY A 369 -17.76 -18.49 15.93
CA GLY A 369 -18.03 -17.30 15.11
C GLY A 369 -19.22 -16.47 15.64
N GLN A 370 -20.10 -17.14 16.37
CA GLN A 370 -21.32 -16.61 16.96
C GLN A 370 -21.68 -17.47 18.18
N THR A 371 -22.63 -17.02 19.00
CA THR A 371 -23.16 -17.85 20.09
C THR A 371 -23.70 -19.17 19.52
N PRO A 372 -23.22 -20.34 20.01
CA PRO A 372 -23.64 -21.62 19.47
C PRO A 372 -25.13 -21.87 19.72
N SER A 373 -25.82 -22.47 18.75
CA SER A 373 -27.20 -22.90 18.94
C SER A 373 -27.32 -24.02 19.99
N GLU A 374 -28.51 -24.17 20.57
CA GLU A 374 -28.80 -25.24 21.53
C GLU A 374 -28.49 -26.65 20.97
N SER A 375 -28.73 -26.86 19.67
CA SER A 375 -28.37 -28.10 18.98
C SER A 375 -26.86 -28.35 19.02
N THR A 376 -26.06 -27.33 18.71
CA THR A 376 -24.59 -27.39 18.75
C THR A 376 -24.08 -27.61 20.17
N ILE A 377 -24.66 -26.91 21.14
CA ILE A 377 -24.35 -27.07 22.56
C ILE A 377 -24.62 -28.51 23.01
N ASN A 378 -25.76 -29.09 22.63
CA ASN A 378 -26.09 -30.49 22.95
C ASN A 378 -25.13 -31.49 22.29
N THR A 379 -24.70 -31.24 21.04
CA THR A 379 -23.67 -32.07 20.40
C THR A 379 -22.36 -32.01 21.16
N LEU A 380 -21.89 -30.81 21.52
CA LEU A 380 -20.66 -30.64 22.31
C LEU A 380 -20.78 -31.35 23.66
N ARG A 381 -21.92 -31.19 24.34
CA ARG A 381 -22.24 -31.90 25.59
C ARG A 381 -22.12 -33.41 25.42
N MET A 382 -22.66 -33.98 24.34
CA MET A 382 -22.55 -35.42 24.07
C MET A 382 -21.10 -35.84 23.77
N CYS A 383 -20.34 -35.04 23.01
CA CYS A 383 -18.96 -35.36 22.66
C CYS A 383 -18.02 -35.33 23.88
N PHE A 384 -18.29 -34.46 24.84
CA PHE A 384 -17.46 -34.28 26.06
C PHE A 384 -18.02 -34.99 27.29
N LYS A 385 -19.12 -35.74 27.16
CA LYS A 385 -19.83 -36.33 28.30
C LYS A 385 -18.93 -37.15 29.22
N ASP A 386 -18.00 -37.90 28.64
CA ASP A 386 -17.10 -38.79 29.38
C ASP A 386 -15.87 -38.06 29.97
N GLU A 387 -15.68 -36.78 29.63
CA GLU A 387 -14.55 -35.96 30.09
C GLU A 387 -14.91 -35.07 31.28
N PHE A 388 -16.21 -34.88 31.57
CA PHE A 388 -16.66 -34.19 32.77
C PHE A 388 -16.52 -35.08 33.99
N LYS A 389 -15.92 -34.55 35.07
CA LYS A 389 -15.74 -35.28 36.34
C LYS A 389 -17.06 -35.42 37.09
N ASP A 390 -17.91 -34.40 36.99
CA ASP A 390 -19.20 -34.33 37.67
C ASP A 390 -20.20 -33.42 36.91
N LEU A 391 -21.45 -33.38 37.43
CA LEU A 391 -22.53 -32.57 36.87
C LEU A 391 -22.29 -31.06 37.03
N GLU A 392 -21.47 -30.65 37.98
CA GLU A 392 -21.18 -29.23 38.23
C GLU A 392 -20.23 -28.68 37.16
N GLU A 393 -19.19 -29.44 36.80
CA GLU A 393 -18.28 -29.14 35.70
C GLU A 393 -19.03 -29.10 34.36
N GLU A 394 -19.92 -30.06 34.11
CA GLU A 394 -20.80 -30.05 32.94
C GLU A 394 -21.66 -28.78 32.90
N GLN A 395 -22.30 -28.40 34.02
CA GLN A 395 -23.14 -27.21 34.08
C GLN A 395 -22.34 -25.92 33.88
N LEU A 396 -21.13 -25.84 34.45
CA LEU A 396 -20.22 -24.71 34.26
C LEU A 396 -19.82 -24.57 32.78
N PHE A 397 -19.40 -25.68 32.16
CA PHE A 397 -19.09 -25.73 30.72
C PHE A 397 -20.26 -25.20 29.88
N MET A 398 -21.47 -25.63 30.18
CA MET A 398 -22.68 -25.23 29.46
C MET A 398 -23.05 -23.76 29.68
N ASN A 399 -22.80 -23.23 30.87
CA ASN A 399 -23.00 -21.81 31.16
C ASN A 399 -21.96 -20.94 30.42
N THR A 400 -20.71 -21.38 30.34
CA THR A 400 -19.65 -20.68 29.60
C THR A 400 -19.90 -20.72 28.09
N LEU A 401 -20.43 -21.80 27.54
CA LEU A 401 -20.83 -21.80 26.12
C LEU A 401 -21.91 -20.77 25.80
N LYS A 402 -22.72 -20.37 26.79
CA LYS A 402 -23.75 -19.33 26.67
C LYS A 402 -23.21 -17.91 26.90
N SER A 403 -22.02 -17.73 27.49
CA SER A 403 -21.42 -16.41 27.77
C SER A 403 -20.69 -15.78 26.58
N ASN A 404 -20.85 -16.33 25.37
CA ASN A 404 -20.18 -15.93 24.14
C ASN A 404 -18.67 -16.28 24.13
N PRO A 405 -18.32 -17.58 24.17
CA PRO A 405 -16.95 -18.01 24.07
C PRO A 405 -16.38 -17.63 22.69
N LEU A 406 -15.10 -17.32 22.63
CA LEU A 406 -14.35 -17.16 21.38
C LEU A 406 -13.62 -18.44 20.99
N GLY A 407 -13.02 -19.11 21.99
CA GLY A 407 -12.22 -20.32 21.79
C GLY A 407 -12.35 -21.30 22.95
N LEU A 408 -12.20 -22.58 22.65
CA LEU A 408 -12.21 -23.70 23.59
C LEU A 408 -11.20 -24.75 23.12
N PHE A 409 -10.33 -25.20 24.01
CA PHE A 409 -9.47 -26.36 23.78
C PHE A 409 -9.25 -27.12 25.09
N TYR A 410 -8.77 -28.36 25.00
CA TYR A 410 -8.53 -29.22 26.15
C TYR A 410 -7.03 -29.33 26.40
N GLU A 411 -6.56 -28.98 27.59
CA GLU A 411 -5.15 -29.01 27.95
C GLU A 411 -5.01 -29.67 29.32
N THR A 412 -4.13 -30.66 29.45
CA THR A 412 -3.78 -31.29 30.74
C THR A 412 -4.98 -31.65 31.63
N ASP A 413 -5.98 -32.30 31.03
CA ASP A 413 -7.21 -32.74 31.70
C ASP A 413 -8.17 -31.61 32.16
N CYS A 414 -8.08 -30.42 31.55
CA CYS A 414 -9.04 -29.33 31.78
C CYS A 414 -9.43 -28.59 30.48
N PHE A 415 -10.62 -28.00 30.50
CA PHE A 415 -11.11 -27.14 29.44
C PHE A 415 -10.57 -25.71 29.61
N VAL A 416 -9.90 -25.20 28.59
CA VAL A 416 -9.45 -23.81 28.52
C VAL A 416 -10.42 -23.02 27.65
N PHE A 417 -11.10 -22.05 28.25
CA PHE A 417 -12.01 -21.14 27.57
C PHE A 417 -11.34 -19.78 27.33
N ILE A 418 -11.52 -19.27 26.12
CA ILE A 418 -11.12 -17.93 25.73
C ILE A 418 -12.39 -17.15 25.47
N GLU A 419 -12.67 -16.13 26.28
CA GLU A 419 -13.82 -15.24 26.09
C GLU A 419 -13.39 -13.96 25.39
N ALA A 420 -14.27 -13.42 24.55
CA ALA A 420 -14.08 -12.09 23.98
C ALA A 420 -15.42 -11.36 23.87
N THR A 421 -15.39 -10.06 24.18
CA THR A 421 -16.56 -9.18 24.03
C THR A 421 -16.97 -9.00 22.58
N LYS A 422 -16.04 -9.18 21.63
CA LYS A 422 -16.27 -9.06 20.19
C LYS A 422 -15.48 -10.11 19.42
N HIS A 423 -16.10 -10.69 18.40
CA HIS A 423 -15.48 -11.66 17.49
C HIS A 423 -14.74 -10.93 16.37
N THR A 424 -13.64 -10.27 16.71
CA THR A 424 -12.78 -9.57 15.74
C THR A 424 -11.68 -10.49 15.21
N PRO A 425 -11.11 -10.20 14.03
CA PRO A 425 -9.96 -10.95 13.51
C PRO A 425 -8.80 -11.05 14.52
N ASP A 426 -8.50 -9.96 15.25
CA ASP A 426 -7.44 -9.94 16.26
C ASP A 426 -7.74 -10.87 17.45
N ALA A 427 -9.01 -10.96 17.86
CA ALA A 427 -9.43 -11.87 18.91
C ALA A 427 -9.16 -13.32 18.47
N PHE A 428 -9.60 -13.71 17.26
CA PHE A 428 -9.33 -15.04 16.71
C PHE A 428 -7.84 -15.33 16.56
N GLN A 429 -7.04 -14.33 16.18
CA GLN A 429 -5.60 -14.45 16.12
C GLN A 429 -5.01 -14.76 17.51
N LEU A 430 -5.43 -14.02 18.54
CA LEU A 430 -4.98 -14.23 19.91
C LEU A 430 -5.38 -15.63 20.41
N ALA A 431 -6.62 -16.05 20.18
CA ALA A 431 -7.07 -17.40 20.54
C ALA A 431 -6.21 -18.49 19.90
N SER A 432 -5.89 -18.32 18.61
CA SER A 432 -5.02 -19.24 17.88
C SER A 432 -3.58 -19.21 18.40
N GLN A 433 -3.07 -18.06 18.86
CA GLN A 433 -1.74 -17.95 19.47
C GLN A 433 -1.66 -18.64 20.83
N VAL A 434 -2.70 -18.51 21.66
CA VAL A 434 -2.80 -19.21 22.95
C VAL A 434 -2.77 -20.72 22.72
N PHE A 435 -3.59 -21.23 21.79
CA PHE A 435 -3.60 -22.64 21.42
C PHE A 435 -2.24 -23.13 20.93
N VAL A 436 -1.58 -22.39 20.03
CA VAL A 436 -0.24 -22.73 19.52
C VAL A 436 0.81 -22.77 20.64
N SER A 437 0.65 -21.95 21.69
CA SER A 437 1.58 -21.92 22.82
C SER A 437 1.42 -23.13 23.72
N GLY A 438 0.18 -23.58 23.98
CA GLY A 438 -0.10 -24.82 24.71
C GLY A 438 0.30 -26.07 23.92
N TYR A 439 0.15 -26.05 22.59
CA TYR A 439 0.51 -27.17 21.71
C TYR A 439 2.01 -27.53 21.71
N GLN A 440 2.89 -26.60 22.10
CA GLN A 440 4.34 -26.82 22.10
C GLN A 440 4.90 -27.39 23.41
N LEU A 441 4.06 -27.56 24.43
CA LEU A 441 4.37 -28.18 25.71
C LEU A 441 4.08 -29.68 25.64
#